data_AF-A0AA35RX65-F1
#
_entry.id   AF-A0AA35RX65-F1
#
_cell.length_a   1.000
_cell.length_b   1.000
_cell.length_c   1.000
_cell.angle_alpha   90.00
_cell.angle_beta   90.00
_cell.angle_gamma   90.00
#
_symmetry.space_group_name_H-M   'P 1'
#
loop_
_entity.id
_entity.type
_entity.pdbx_description
1 polymer ?
#
loop_
_entity_poly.entity_id
_entity_poly.type
_entity_poly.pdbx_seq_one_letter_code
_entity_poly.pdbx_strand_id
1 'polypeptide(L)'
;MEMVTRGYRLQPPPGCPRRIYSMMISCWHLERLDCPSFPSVCQTLAEEANSLLQWREEDSLCHPHACLLGAPLETGASLYPDLQNAYQGRQ
;
A
#
# COMPACT_ATOMS: atom_id res chain seq x y z
N MET A 1 -16.63 -4.16 -11.84
CA MET A 1 -15.58 -3.13 -11.91
C MET A 1 -15.97 -1.80 -11.23
N GLU A 2 -17.21 -1.68 -10.74
CA GLU A 2 -17.73 -0.46 -10.13
C GLU A 2 -16.92 0.03 -8.92
N MET A 3 -16.45 -0.88 -8.05
CA MET A 3 -15.66 -0.47 -6.87
C MET A 3 -14.34 0.20 -7.27
N VAL A 4 -13.59 -0.38 -8.21
CA VAL A 4 -12.29 0.15 -8.67
C VAL A 4 -12.45 1.50 -9.36
N THR A 5 -13.47 1.65 -10.20
CA THR A 5 -13.78 2.92 -10.88
C THR A 5 -14.23 4.01 -9.91
N ARG A 6 -14.86 3.63 -8.79
CA ARG A 6 -15.18 4.54 -7.67
C ARG A 6 -14.00 4.81 -6.73
N GLY A 7 -12.78 4.43 -7.11
CA GLY A 7 -11.56 4.71 -6.35
C GLY A 7 -11.25 3.71 -5.23
N TYR A 8 -12.02 2.64 -5.06
CA TYR A 8 -11.69 1.60 -4.07
C TYR A 8 -10.43 0.85 -4.48
N ARG A 9 -9.52 0.63 -3.52
CA ARG A 9 -8.34 -0.22 -3.64
C ARG A 9 -8.26 -1.16 -2.45
N LEU A 10 -7.56 -2.28 -2.63
CA LEU A 10 -7.38 -3.25 -1.55
C LEU A 10 -6.58 -2.63 -0.42
N GLN A 11 -7.02 -2.84 0.81
CA GLN A 11 -6.30 -2.48 2.03
C GLN A 11 -4.92 -3.18 2.09
N PRO A 12 -3.95 -2.63 2.85
CA PRO A 12 -2.66 -3.27 2.99
C PRO A 12 -2.80 -4.62 3.72
N PRO A 13 -2.03 -5.65 3.32
CA PRO A 13 -1.95 -6.88 4.09
C PRO A 13 -1.26 -6.61 5.44
N PRO A 14 -1.52 -7.44 6.46
CA PRO A 14 -0.85 -7.29 7.74
C PRO A 14 0.66 -7.57 7.61
N GLY A 15 1.44 -6.78 8.32
CA GLY A 15 2.90 -6.76 8.19
C GLY A 15 3.40 -6.04 6.95
N CYS A 16 2.55 -5.40 6.14
CA CYS A 16 3.03 -4.68 4.96
C CYS A 16 3.74 -3.37 5.35
N PRO A 17 5.03 -3.17 4.97
CA PRO A 17 5.69 -1.89 5.16
C PRO A 17 5.04 -0.80 4.30
N ARG A 18 4.93 0.41 4.85
CA ARG A 18 4.31 1.56 4.17
C ARG A 18 4.86 1.81 2.76
N ARG A 19 6.18 1.67 2.57
CA ARG A 19 6.85 1.94 1.28
C ARG A 19 6.45 0.92 0.22
N ILE A 20 6.31 -0.35 0.59
CA ILE A 20 5.81 -1.41 -0.29
C ILE A 20 4.35 -1.14 -0.66
N TYR A 21 3.51 -0.81 0.33
CA TYR A 21 2.10 -0.52 0.05
C TYR A 21 1.93 0.72 -0.84
N SER A 22 2.72 1.77 -0.64
CA SER A 22 2.73 2.95 -1.51
C SER A 22 3.07 2.59 -2.97
N MET A 23 4.06 1.71 -3.18
CA MET A 23 4.40 1.19 -4.51
C MET A 23 3.27 0.35 -5.12
N MET A 24 2.55 -0.45 -4.32
CA MET A 24 1.37 -1.18 -4.80
C MET A 24 0.25 -0.22 -5.22
N ILE A 25 0.00 0.84 -4.43
CA ILE A 25 -1.00 1.85 -4.74
C ILE A 25 -0.71 2.55 -6.07
N SER A 26 0.55 2.92 -6.34
CA SER A 26 0.92 3.57 -7.61
C SER A 26 0.70 2.67 -8.82
N CYS A 27 0.86 1.35 -8.67
CA CYS A 27 0.54 0.36 -9.70
C CYS A 27 -0.96 0.26 -10.03
N TRP A 28 -1.85 0.77 -9.18
CA TRP A 28 -3.30 0.65 -9.34
C TRP A 28 -3.96 1.94 -9.88
N HIS A 29 -3.24 2.75 -10.63
CA HIS A 29 -3.83 3.89 -11.32
C HIS A 29 -4.90 3.43 -12.33
N LEU A 30 -5.97 4.22 -12.49
CA LEU A 30 -7.00 3.93 -13.50
C LEU A 30 -6.44 4.17 -14.91
N GLU A 31 -5.74 5.28 -15.07
CA GLU A 31 -5.05 5.63 -16.30
C GLU A 31 -3.76 4.83 -16.45
N ARG A 32 -3.65 4.08 -17.56
CA ARG A 32 -2.48 3.22 -17.82
C ARG A 32 -1.16 4.01 -17.89
N LEU A 33 -1.21 5.25 -18.35
CA LEU A 33 -0.03 6.09 -18.52
C LEU A 33 0.56 6.57 -17.19
N ASP A 34 -0.25 6.56 -16.13
CA ASP A 34 0.17 6.98 -14.78
C ASP A 34 0.63 5.79 -13.91
N CYS A 35 0.39 4.54 -14.36
CA CYS A 35 0.98 3.38 -13.73
C CYS A 35 2.50 3.36 -13.97
N PRO A 36 3.33 3.04 -12.96
CA PRO A 36 4.76 2.91 -13.13
C PRO A 36 5.10 1.80 -14.14
N SER A 37 6.17 2.03 -14.90
CA SER A 37 6.73 1.00 -15.77
C SER A 37 7.43 -0.10 -14.96
N PHE A 38 7.57 -1.29 -15.53
CA PHE A 38 8.34 -2.36 -14.88
C PHE A 38 9.78 -1.93 -14.52
N PRO A 39 10.56 -1.24 -15.38
CA PRO A 39 11.85 -0.69 -14.98
C PRO A 39 11.80 0.18 -13.73
N SER A 40 10.78 1.05 -13.62
CA SER A 40 10.58 1.91 -12.44
C SER A 40 10.29 1.08 -11.18
N VAL A 41 9.42 0.07 -11.28
CA VAL A 41 9.10 -0.84 -10.17
C VAL A 41 10.35 -1.63 -9.74
N CYS A 42 11.10 -2.18 -10.70
CA CYS A 42 12.34 -2.90 -10.42
C CYS A 42 13.39 -2.00 -9.78
N GLN A 43 13.50 -0.74 -10.20
CA GLN A 43 14.40 0.23 -9.59
C GLN A 43 14.03 0.48 -8.12
N THR A 44 12.74 0.70 -7.82
CA THR A 44 12.28 0.85 -6.43
C THR A 44 12.55 -0.39 -5.61
N LEU A 45 12.30 -1.60 -6.15
CA LEU A 45 12.57 -2.86 -5.45
C LEU A 45 14.07 -3.15 -5.26
N ALA A 46 14.93 -2.57 -6.10
CA ALA A 46 16.38 -2.67 -6.00
C ALA A 46 17.01 -1.64 -5.05
N GLU A 47 16.22 -0.68 -4.52
CA GLU A 47 16.65 0.17 -3.40
C GLU A 47 17.06 -0.71 -2.21
N GLU A 48 17.89 -0.19 -1.29
CA GLU A 48 18.35 -0.97 -0.14
C GLU A 48 17.16 -1.58 0.61
N ALA A 49 17.13 -2.90 0.74
CA ALA A 49 16.02 -3.65 1.34
C ALA A 49 15.65 -3.12 2.74
N ASN A 50 16.65 -2.58 3.45
CA ASN A 50 16.45 -1.98 4.77
C ASN A 50 15.53 -0.76 4.70
N SER A 51 15.56 0.03 3.63
CA SER A 51 14.68 1.19 3.44
C SER A 51 13.25 0.82 3.04
N LEU A 52 13.08 -0.28 2.29
CA LEU A 52 11.77 -0.74 1.80
C LEU A 52 11.00 -1.52 2.86
N LEU A 53 11.71 -2.28 3.70
CA LEU A 53 11.12 -3.19 4.69
C LEU A 53 11.01 -2.57 6.09
N GLN A 54 11.34 -1.29 6.25
CA GLN A 54 11.25 -0.58 7.52
C GLN A 54 9.79 -0.34 7.94
N TRP A 55 9.47 -0.73 9.17
CA TRP A 55 8.28 -0.30 9.89
C TRP A 55 8.59 0.88 10.79
N ARG A 56 7.62 1.75 10.95
CA ARG A 56 7.66 2.80 11.97
C ARG A 56 6.92 2.34 13.21
N GLU A 57 7.34 2.83 14.38
CA GLU A 57 6.64 2.53 15.63
C GLU A 57 5.17 2.96 15.58
N GLU A 58 4.87 4.07 14.87
CA GLU A 58 3.52 4.60 14.66
C GLU A 58 2.57 3.57 14.00
N ASP A 59 3.09 2.70 13.13
CA ASP A 59 2.28 1.70 12.41
C ASP A 59 1.76 0.61 13.36
N SER A 60 2.53 0.32 14.42
CA SER A 60 2.16 -0.68 15.43
C SER A 60 1.11 -0.15 16.41
N LEU A 61 0.97 1.17 16.53
CA LEU A 61 -0.02 1.81 17.40
C LEU A 61 -1.44 1.75 16.82
N CYS A 62 -1.59 1.57 15.50
CA CYS A 62 -2.90 1.51 14.86
C CYS A 62 -3.70 0.26 15.26
N HIS A 63 -3.04 -0.91 15.36
CA HIS A 63 -3.67 -2.16 15.78
C HIS A 63 -2.60 -3.15 16.28
N PRO A 64 -2.85 -3.89 17.39
CA PRO A 64 -1.85 -4.76 18.04
C PRO A 64 -1.23 -5.84 17.15
N HIS A 65 -1.88 -6.18 16.03
CA HIS A 65 -1.40 -7.18 15.05
C HIS A 65 -1.36 -6.65 13.61
N ALA A 66 -1.42 -5.34 13.39
CA ALA A 66 -1.33 -4.77 12.05
C ALA A 66 0.03 -5.05 11.40
N CYS A 67 1.11 -5.08 12.18
CA CYS A 67 2.47 -5.30 11.69
C CYS A 67 2.93 -6.77 11.74
N LEU A 68 2.05 -7.71 12.11
CA LEU A 68 2.40 -9.13 12.22
C LEU A 68 2.12 -9.87 10.91
N LEU A 69 3.16 -10.42 10.30
CA LEU A 69 3.01 -11.27 9.12
C LEU A 69 2.17 -12.51 9.44
N GLY A 70 1.13 -12.77 8.62
CA GLY A 70 0.23 -13.91 8.81
C GLY A 70 -0.93 -13.65 9.78
N ALA A 71 -1.11 -12.43 10.28
CA ALA A 71 -2.32 -12.04 10.98
C ALA A 71 -3.55 -12.04 10.04
N PRO A 72 -4.79 -11.97 10.56
CA PRO A 72 -6.00 -11.84 9.74
C PRO A 72 -5.98 -10.58 8.86
N LEU A 73 -6.57 -10.64 7.66
CA LEU A 73 -6.47 -9.55 6.67
C LEU A 73 -7.09 -8.22 7.17
N GLU A 74 -8.14 -8.31 7.98
CA GLU A 74 -8.81 -7.18 8.60
C GLU A 74 -7.92 -6.38 9.55
N THR A 75 -6.83 -6.97 10.09
CA THR A 75 -5.94 -6.24 10.99
C THR A 75 -5.10 -5.19 10.26
N GLY A 76 -4.89 -5.37 8.95
CA GLY A 76 -4.24 -4.38 8.09
C GLY A 76 -5.16 -3.22 7.70
N ALA A 77 -6.48 -3.33 7.88
CA ALA A 77 -7.46 -2.32 7.46
C ALA A 77 -7.21 -0.93 8.05
N SER A 78 -6.61 -0.85 9.22
CA SER A 78 -6.32 0.41 9.92
C SER A 78 -5.00 1.07 9.50
N LEU A 79 -4.17 0.40 8.70
CA LEU A 79 -2.86 0.92 8.28
C LEU A 79 -2.98 1.87 7.09
N TYR A 80 -2.28 3.00 7.14
CA TYR A 80 -2.10 3.90 6.00
C TYR A 80 -3.41 4.43 5.37
N PRO A 81 -4.31 5.02 6.17
CA PRO A 81 -5.60 5.51 5.66
C PRO A 81 -5.44 6.55 4.54
N ASP A 82 -4.35 7.31 4.55
CA ASP A 82 -4.04 8.27 3.49
C ASP A 82 -3.75 7.58 2.14
N LEU A 83 -3.01 6.47 2.15
CA LEU A 83 -2.71 5.67 0.96
C LEU A 83 -3.95 4.89 0.47
N GLN A 84 -4.75 4.37 1.40
CA GLN A 84 -6.02 3.72 1.07
C GLN A 84 -7.01 4.66 0.38
N ASN A 85 -6.98 5.95 0.75
CA ASN A 85 -7.87 6.96 0.20
C ASN A 85 -7.29 7.72 -1.02
N ALA A 86 -6.13 7.31 -1.56
CA ALA A 86 -5.42 8.03 -2.61
C ALA A 86 -6.24 8.30 -3.89
N TYR A 87 -7.24 7.45 -4.15
CA TYR A 87 -8.14 7.55 -5.30
C TYR A 87 -9.59 7.92 -4.93
N GLN A 88 -9.89 8.11 -3.64
CA GLN A 88 -11.22 8.54 -3.22
C GLN A 88 -11.41 10.03 -3.60
N GLY A 89 -12.48 10.35 -4.33
CA GLY A 89 -12.82 11.73 -4.68
C GLY A 89 -12.14 12.32 -5.93
N ARG A 90 -11.40 11.53 -6.71
CA ARG A 90 -10.99 11.94 -8.07
C ARG A 90 -12.14 11.69 -9.05
N GLN A 91 -12.97 12.71 -9.28
CA GLN A 91 -13.94 12.78 -10.39
C GLN A 91 -13.57 13.93 -11.32
#